data_AF-A0A6B3F231-F1
#
_entry.id   AF-A0A6B3F231-F1
#
_cell.length_a   1.000
_cell.length_b   1.000
_cell.length_c   1.000
_cell.angle_alpha   90.00
_cell.angle_beta   90.00
_cell.angle_gamma   90.00
#
_symmetry.space_group_name_H-M   'P 1'
#
loop_
_entity.id
_entity.type
_entity.pdbx_description
1 polymer ?
#
loop_
_entity_poly.entity_id
_entity_poly.type
_entity_poly.pdbx_seq_one_letter_code
_entity_poly.pdbx_strand_id
1 'polypeptide(L)' 'EYKITHDADDFGTPNKLTREDLLDLIRDAGFRPVERNTRYEILKEYEGPERGRRDEPQAMRV' A
#
# COMPACT_ATOMS: atom_id res chain seq x y z
N GLU A 1 -0.28 5.03 -28.62
CA GLU A 1 -0.91 4.94 -27.29
C GLU A 1 -0.23 5.97 -26.38
N TYR A 2 -0.96 6.90 -25.78
CA TYR A 2 -0.38 7.95 -24.93
C TYR A 2 -0.53 7.53 -23.47
N LYS A 3 0.57 7.16 -22.82
CA LYS A 3 0.60 6.91 -21.38
C LYS A 3 0.88 8.24 -20.68
N ILE A 4 0.02 8.63 -19.74
CA ILE A 4 0.29 9.73 -18.83
C ILE A 4 1.35 9.23 -17.85
N THR A 5 2.63 9.52 -18.11
CA THR A 5 3.73 9.29 -17.17
C THR A 5 3.85 10.53 -16.31
N HIS A 6 3.62 10.41 -15.00
CA HIS A 6 3.61 11.53 -14.05
C HIS A 6 5.02 11.87 -13.54
N ASP A 7 6.06 11.92 -14.41
CA ASP A 7 7.46 12.30 -14.10
C ASP A 7 8.08 11.75 -12.79
N ALA A 8 7.46 10.76 -12.17
CA ALA A 8 7.89 10.16 -10.91
C ALA A 8 8.91 9.05 -11.15
N ASP A 9 9.03 8.60 -12.39
CA ASP A 9 9.88 7.48 -12.79
C ASP A 9 11.37 7.87 -12.75
N ASP A 10 11.71 9.15 -13.00
CA ASP A 10 13.09 9.67 -12.97
C ASP A 10 13.62 10.01 -11.56
N PHE A 11 12.76 9.99 -10.54
CA PHE A 11 13.12 10.25 -9.13
C PHE A 11 13.33 8.98 -8.30
N GLY A 12 13.64 7.85 -8.96
CA GLY A 12 14.13 6.66 -8.28
C GLY A 12 13.16 6.15 -7.22
N THR A 13 11.85 6.04 -7.52
CA THR A 13 10.95 5.29 -6.65
C THR A 13 11.52 3.88 -6.46
N PRO A 14 12.05 3.54 -5.27
CA PRO A 14 12.77 2.30 -5.09
C PRO A 14 11.75 1.18 -5.08
N ASN A 15 11.98 0.17 -5.92
CA ASN A 15 11.19 -1.05 -6.06
C ASN A 15 9.74 -0.85 -6.51
N LYS A 16 9.32 -1.69 -7.46
CA LYS A 16 7.90 -1.80 -7.84
C LYS A 16 7.11 -2.10 -6.57
N LEU A 17 6.18 -1.22 -6.20
CA LEU A 17 5.25 -1.49 -5.11
C LEU A 17 4.38 -2.69 -5.53
N THR A 18 4.61 -3.85 -4.92
CA THR A 18 3.80 -5.04 -5.17
C THR A 18 2.44 -4.92 -4.48
N ARG A 19 1.52 -5.82 -4.82
CA ARG A 19 0.23 -5.89 -4.12
C ARG A 19 0.44 -6.18 -2.64
N GLU A 20 1.34 -7.11 -2.32
CA GLU A 20 1.69 -7.47 -0.96
C GLU A 20 2.26 -6.27 -0.19
N ASP A 21 3.18 -5.52 -0.79
CA ASP A 21 3.77 -4.33 -0.17
C ASP A 21 2.72 -3.25 0.14
N LEU A 22 1.75 -3.05 -0.76
CA LEU A 22 0.66 -2.10 -0.53
C LEU A 22 -0.25 -2.53 0.63
N LEU A 23 -0.58 -3.83 0.70
CA LEU A 23 -1.42 -4.36 1.79
C LEU A 23 -0.70 -4.21 3.14
N ASP A 24 0.61 -4.47 3.18
CA ASP A 24 1.44 -4.27 4.36
C ASP A 24 1.49 -2.81 4.77
N LEU A 25 1.75 -1.90 3.82
CA LEU A 25 1.81 -0.47 4.08
C LEU A 25 0.50 0.07 4.69
N ILE A 26 -0.65 -0.35 4.16
CA ILE A 26 -1.96 0.05 4.69
C ILE A 26 -2.16 -0.46 6.12
N ARG A 27 -1.75 -1.70 6.42
CA ARG A 27 -1.84 -2.28 7.77
C ARG A 27 -0.91 -1.57 8.75
N ASP A 28 0.32 -1.26 8.33
CA ASP A 28 1.30 -0.50 9.13
C ASP A 28 0.79 0.91 9.42
N ALA A 29 0.08 1.50 8.45
CA ALA A 29 -0.62 2.76 8.61
C ALA A 29 -1.85 2.70 9.55
N GLY A 30 -2.17 1.53 10.11
CA GLY A 30 -3.25 1.36 11.09
C GLY A 30 -4.64 1.27 10.45
N PHE A 31 -4.70 0.98 9.16
CA PHE A 31 -5.95 0.88 8.40
C PHE A 31 -6.23 -0.56 7.95
N ARG A 32 -7.50 -0.87 7.68
CA ARG A 32 -7.91 -2.14 7.07
C ARG A 32 -7.88 -2.01 5.54
N PRO A 33 -7.11 -2.83 4.82
CA PRO A 33 -7.12 -2.83 3.36
C PRO A 33 -8.45 -3.41 2.83
N VAL A 34 -8.99 -2.75 1.81
CA VAL A 34 -10.22 -3.17 1.12
C VAL A 34 -10.06 -2.93 -0.37
N GLU A 35 -10.21 -3.99 -1.16
CA GLU A 35 -10.19 -3.94 -2.61
C GLU A 35 -11.56 -3.53 -3.13
N ARG A 36 -11.55 -2.60 -4.09
CA ARG A 36 -12.76 -1.96 -4.60
C ARG A 36 -12.78 -1.94 -6.12
N ASN A 37 -13.98 -1.91 -6.69
CA ASN A 37 -14.17 -1.58 -8.09
C ASN A 37 -14.12 -0.06 -8.32
N THR A 38 -14.28 0.36 -9.58
CA THR A 38 -14.26 1.79 -9.96
C THR A 38 -15.42 2.61 -9.40
N ARG A 39 -16.47 1.96 -8.88
CA ARG A 39 -17.60 2.58 -8.16
C ARG A 39 -17.41 2.55 -6.65
N TYR A 40 -16.24 2.14 -6.17
CA TYR A 40 -15.90 1.99 -4.76
C TYR A 40 -16.69 0.90 -4.00
N GLU A 41 -17.39 0.03 -4.72
CA GLU A 41 -18.03 -1.14 -4.13
C GLU A 41 -16.96 -2.13 -3.67
N ILE A 42 -17.19 -2.80 -2.53
CA ILE A 42 -16.22 -3.72 -1.92
C ILE A 42 -16.20 -5.03 -2.71
N LEU A 43 -15.03 -5.40 -3.23
CA LEU A 43 -14.78 -6.69 -3.84
C LEU A 43 -14.19 -7.68 -2.84
N LYS A 44 -13.28 -7.22 -1.97
CA LYS A 44 -12.62 -8.06 -0.97
C LYS A 44 -12.14 -7.25 0.23
N GLU A 45 -12.31 -7.78 1.42
CA GLU A 45 -11.69 -7.28 2.64
C GLU A 45 -10.47 -8.13 3.02
N TYR A 46 -9.43 -7.47 3.53
CA TYR A 46 -8.24 -8.11 4.06
C TYR A 46 -8.19 -7.95 5.59
N GLU A 47 -7.28 -8.69 6.21
CA GLU A 47 -7.03 -8.56 7.64
C GLU A 47 -6.67 -7.12 8.02
N GLY A 48 -7.18 -6.69 9.17
CA GLY A 48 -6.96 -5.34 9.68
C GLY A 48 -5.55 -5.15 10.25
N PRO A 49 -5.28 -3.96 10.79
CA PRO A 49 -4.00 -3.67 11.44
C PRO A 49 -3.84 -4.53 12.70
N GLU A 50 -2.65 -5.08 12.90
CA GLU A 50 -2.27 -5.74 14.14
C GLU A 50 -2.05 -4.70 15.24
N ARG A 51 -2.80 -4.79 16.34
CA ARG A 51 -2.80 -3.77 17.41
C ARG A 51 -1.41 -3.54 18.02
N GLY A 52 -0.56 -4.57 18.10
CA GLY A 52 0.78 -4.48 18.68
C GLY A 52 1.87 -4.01 17.72
N ARG A 53 1.60 -3.93 16.41
CA ARG A 53 2.62 -3.60 15.40
C ARG A 53 3.10 -2.14 15.49
N ARG A 54 2.32 -1.28 16.12
CA ARG A 54 2.63 0.15 16.32
C ARG A 54 3.28 0.46 17.66
N ASP A 55 3.38 -0.54 18.55
CA ASP A 55 3.99 -0.35 19.86
C ASP A 55 5.51 -0.14 19.74
N GLU A 56 6.11 -0.64 18.66
CA GLU A 56 7.53 -0.47 18.36
C GLU A 56 7.73 0.21 16.99
N PRO A 57 8.72 1.12 16.86
CA PRO A 57 9.06 1.71 15.58
C PRO A 57 9.61 0.63 14.63
N GLN A 58 9.02 0.56 13.43
CA GLN A 58 9.48 -0.37 12.39
C GLN A 58 10.84 0.09 11.85
N ALA A 59 11.77 -0.85 11.67
CA ALA A 59 13.07 -0.56 11.10
C ALA A 59 12.92 0.02 9.68
N MET A 60 13.69 1.07 9.36
CA MET A 60 13.75 1.56 7.98
C MET A 60 14.32 0.45 7.09
N ARG A 61 13.58 0.05 6.06
CA ARG A 61 14.10 -0.84 5.01
C ARG A 61 15.13 -0.05 4.19
N VAL A 62 16.38 -0.48 4.19
CA VAL A 62 17.52 0.12 3.43
C VAL A 62 17.70 -0.60 2.11
#